data_AF-A0A7C7PNY6-F1
#
_entry.id   AF-A0A7C7PNY6-F1
#
_cell.length_a   1.000
_cell.length_b   1.000
_cell.length_c   1.000
_cell.angle_alpha   90.00
_cell.angle_beta   90.00
_cell.angle_gamma   90.00
#
_symmetry.space_group_name_H-M   'P 1'
#
loop_
_entity.id
_entity.type
_entity.pdbx_description
1 polymer ?
#
loop_
_entity_poly.entity_id
_entity_poly.type
_entity_poly.pdbx_seq_one_letter_code
_entity_poly.pdbx_strand_id
1 'polypeptide(L)'
;MDKLVILCDRKTNYIYMHMDIGFSIFVRYNGFNILFDTGSKPGILEWNSEVCNINLNNIDYVFISHNHWDHIGGSIYFIDKGIKTNLVVCENTDIYKDLKRKSNIYSRYFLKTLPTFEEVKKTFNIYYSTNKDQVEKIEKDLPFLKILGPYKIPFTYPSLEQAILLKTQIGLVVLVGCSHFGMDNLVKEIVESK
;
A
#
# COMPACT_ATOMS: atom_id res chain seq x y z
N MET A 1 14.24 12.47 -7.63
CA MET A 1 13.13 12.59 -8.60
C MET A 1 12.14 11.50 -8.28
N ASP A 2 10.87 11.85 -8.16
CA ASP A 2 9.82 10.89 -7.85
C ASP A 2 9.60 9.99 -9.09
N LYS A 3 9.39 8.69 -8.88
CA LYS A 3 9.17 7.72 -9.96
C LYS A 3 8.03 6.80 -9.57
N LEU A 4 7.00 6.70 -10.42
CA LEU A 4 5.89 5.77 -10.24
C LEU A 4 5.89 4.79 -11.41
N VAL A 5 5.83 3.49 -11.12
CA VAL A 5 5.82 2.42 -12.12
C VAL A 5 4.80 1.37 -11.73
N ILE A 6 3.75 1.22 -12.52
CA ILE A 6 2.78 0.13 -12.34
C ILE A 6 3.48 -1.18 -12.66
N LEU A 7 3.48 -2.10 -11.71
CA LEU A 7 4.10 -3.41 -11.81
C LEU A 7 3.08 -4.50 -12.08
N CYS A 8 1.87 -4.39 -11.51
CA CYS A 8 0.78 -5.33 -11.74
C CYS A 8 -0.49 -4.54 -12.06
N ASP A 9 -1.15 -4.90 -13.15
CA ASP A 9 -2.46 -4.41 -13.54
C ASP A 9 -3.11 -5.40 -14.52
N ARG A 10 -4.44 -5.34 -14.63
CA ARG A 10 -5.23 -6.11 -15.60
C ARG A 10 -4.85 -5.83 -17.03
N LYS A 11 -4.19 -4.71 -17.31
CA LYS A 11 -3.72 -4.35 -18.64
C LYS A 11 -2.30 -3.81 -18.58
N THR A 12 -1.51 -4.15 -19.60
CA THR A 12 -0.22 -3.51 -19.84
C THR A 12 -0.07 -3.24 -21.33
N ASN A 13 0.54 -2.10 -21.65
CA ASN A 13 0.94 -1.76 -23.02
C ASN A 13 2.41 -2.12 -23.28
N TYR A 14 3.12 -2.66 -22.29
CA TYR A 14 4.50 -3.11 -22.40
C TYR A 14 4.55 -4.60 -22.72
N ILE A 15 4.99 -4.95 -23.94
CA ILE A 15 4.93 -6.33 -24.46
C ILE A 15 5.73 -7.35 -23.64
N TYR A 16 6.72 -6.89 -22.88
CA TYR A 16 7.55 -7.74 -22.02
C TYR A 16 6.97 -7.94 -20.62
N MET A 17 5.94 -7.19 -20.23
CA MET A 17 5.28 -7.37 -18.93
C MET A 17 4.15 -8.38 -19.02
N HIS A 18 3.94 -9.11 -17.93
CA HIS A 18 2.78 -9.99 -17.76
C HIS A 18 1.60 -9.22 -17.17
N MET A 19 0.41 -9.50 -17.67
CA MET A 19 -0.84 -9.01 -17.08
C MET A 19 -1.09 -9.71 -15.74
N ASP A 20 -1.64 -8.99 -14.78
CA ASP A 20 -2.04 -9.50 -13.47
C ASP A 20 -3.52 -9.17 -13.24
N ILE A 21 -4.28 -10.05 -12.58
CA ILE A 21 -5.65 -9.68 -12.17
C ILE A 21 -5.66 -8.64 -11.04
N GLY A 22 -4.55 -8.58 -10.30
CA GLY A 22 -4.30 -7.70 -9.18
C GLY A 22 -3.63 -6.38 -9.51
N PHE A 23 -3.30 -5.63 -8.46
CA PHE A 23 -2.65 -4.33 -8.57
C PHE A 23 -1.36 -4.26 -7.77
N SER A 24 -0.34 -3.61 -8.33
CA SER A 24 0.87 -3.21 -7.62
C SER A 24 1.54 -2.05 -8.34
N ILE A 25 2.06 -1.10 -7.58
CA ILE A 25 2.81 0.05 -8.11
C ILE A 25 4.05 0.30 -7.25
N PHE A 26 5.20 0.41 -7.93
CA PHE A 26 6.43 0.89 -7.32
C PHE A 26 6.45 2.41 -7.30
N VAL A 27 6.89 2.97 -6.17
CA VAL A 27 6.96 4.41 -5.94
C VAL A 27 8.32 4.75 -5.32
N ARG A 28 9.19 5.41 -6.08
CA ARG A 28 10.35 6.13 -5.54
C ARG A 28 9.85 7.49 -5.09
N TYR A 29 9.90 7.76 -3.80
CA TYR A 29 9.39 9.02 -3.27
C TYR A 29 10.11 9.43 -1.98
N ASN A 30 10.57 10.68 -1.94
CA ASN A 30 11.33 11.26 -0.82
C ASN A 30 12.49 10.37 -0.31
N GLY A 31 13.25 9.76 -1.23
CA GLY A 31 14.37 8.87 -0.91
C GLY A 31 13.99 7.42 -0.59
N PHE A 32 12.71 7.12 -0.38
CA PHE A 32 12.21 5.78 -0.13
C PHE A 32 11.79 5.05 -1.41
N ASN A 33 11.97 3.74 -1.41
CA ASN A 33 11.41 2.78 -2.35
C ASN A 33 10.20 2.12 -1.71
N ILE A 34 9.03 2.46 -2.22
CA ILE A 34 7.75 2.01 -1.70
C ILE A 34 7.11 1.07 -2.73
N LEU A 35 6.52 -0.02 -2.27
CA LEU A 35 5.65 -0.87 -3.06
C LEU A 35 4.24 -0.75 -2.50
N PHE A 36 3.29 -0.27 -3.29
CA PHE A 36 1.87 -0.24 -2.90
C PHE A 36 1.15 -1.41 -3.57
N ASP A 37 0.57 -2.28 -2.75
CA ASP A 37 0.09 -3.62 -3.09
C ASP A 37 1.14 -4.47 -3.82
N THR A 38 0.86 -5.75 -4.01
CA THR A 38 1.83 -6.73 -4.51
C THR A 38 1.31 -7.59 -5.66
N GLY A 39 0.12 -7.28 -6.18
CA GLY A 39 -0.52 -8.09 -7.21
C GLY A 39 -0.91 -9.47 -6.69
N SER A 40 -1.24 -10.36 -7.62
CA SER A 40 -1.81 -11.66 -7.26
C SER A 40 -0.79 -12.78 -7.14
N LYS A 41 0.35 -12.68 -7.84
CA LYS A 41 1.34 -13.76 -7.92
C LYS A 41 2.77 -13.26 -7.76
N PRO A 42 3.61 -13.93 -6.96
CA PRO A 42 4.99 -13.50 -6.72
C PRO A 42 5.83 -13.50 -8.00
N GLY A 43 5.66 -14.50 -8.89
CA GLY A 43 6.41 -14.55 -10.14
C GLY A 43 6.06 -13.45 -11.15
N ILE A 44 4.81 -12.97 -11.16
CA ILE A 44 4.43 -11.83 -12.02
C ILE A 44 5.07 -10.54 -11.48
N LEU A 45 4.98 -10.32 -10.16
CA LEU A 45 5.60 -9.18 -9.50
C LEU A 45 7.13 -9.16 -9.72
N GLU A 46 7.80 -10.29 -9.55
CA GLU A 46 9.25 -10.47 -9.78
C GLU A 46 9.60 -10.11 -11.23
N TRP A 47 8.96 -10.78 -12.21
CA TRP A 47 9.23 -10.57 -13.63
C TRP A 47 9.01 -9.13 -14.07
N ASN A 48 7.85 -8.55 -13.72
CA ASN A 48 7.53 -7.19 -14.11
C ASN A 48 8.48 -6.16 -13.46
N SER A 49 8.93 -6.42 -12.23
CA SER A 49 9.93 -5.58 -11.58
C SER A 49 11.27 -5.61 -12.29
N GLU A 50 11.75 -6.79 -12.70
CA GLU A 50 12.98 -6.95 -13.47
C GLU A 50 12.91 -6.23 -14.82
N VAL A 51 11.81 -6.43 -15.57
CA VAL A 51 11.55 -5.75 -16.86
C VAL A 51 11.57 -4.23 -16.70
N CYS A 52 11.03 -3.72 -15.59
CA CYS A 52 11.02 -2.29 -15.28
C CYS A 52 12.30 -1.77 -14.60
N ASN A 53 13.33 -2.61 -14.46
CA ASN A 53 14.59 -2.32 -13.77
C ASN A 53 14.36 -1.80 -12.33
N ILE A 54 13.52 -2.51 -11.59
CA ILE A 54 13.19 -2.27 -10.19
C ILE A 54 13.69 -3.45 -9.38
N ASN A 55 14.58 -3.17 -8.42
CA ASN A 55 15.11 -4.18 -7.52
C ASN A 55 14.20 -4.30 -6.28
N LEU A 56 13.42 -5.38 -6.20
CA LEU A 56 12.53 -5.65 -5.07
C LEU A 56 13.30 -5.90 -3.74
N ASN A 57 14.60 -6.18 -3.78
CA ASN A 57 15.41 -6.34 -2.57
C ASN A 57 15.67 -5.02 -1.84
N ASN A 58 15.42 -3.88 -2.53
CA ASN A 58 15.66 -2.54 -2.02
C ASN A 58 14.36 -1.81 -1.67
N ILE A 59 13.25 -2.54 -1.47
CA ILE A 59 11.98 -1.95 -1.01
C ILE A 59 12.09 -1.67 0.49
N ASP A 60 11.83 -0.41 0.87
CA ASP A 60 11.83 0.03 2.26
C ASP A 60 10.49 -0.28 2.93
N TYR A 61 9.39 -0.08 2.19
CA TYR A 61 8.03 -0.25 2.68
C TYR A 61 7.13 -0.92 1.63
N VAL A 62 6.38 -1.93 2.06
CA VAL A 62 5.27 -2.52 1.33
C VAL A 62 3.97 -2.07 2.00
N PHE A 63 3.17 -1.26 1.33
CA PHE A 63 1.86 -0.86 1.82
C PHE A 63 0.79 -1.74 1.21
N ILE A 64 -0.11 -2.26 2.03
CA ILE A 64 -1.24 -3.07 1.57
C ILE A 64 -2.52 -2.27 1.74
N SER A 65 -3.24 -2.07 0.65
CA SER A 65 -4.52 -1.35 0.61
C SER A 65 -5.59 -2.08 1.42
N HIS A 66 -5.75 -3.39 1.20
CA HIS A 66 -6.71 -4.24 1.88
C HIS A 66 -6.41 -5.74 1.70
N ASN A 67 -7.18 -6.60 2.38
CA ASN A 67 -6.94 -8.05 2.42
C ASN A 67 -7.64 -8.82 1.29
N HIS A 68 -7.33 -8.50 0.03
CA HIS A 68 -7.68 -9.35 -1.10
C HIS A 68 -6.44 -10.05 -1.67
N TRP A 69 -6.62 -11.28 -2.12
CA TRP A 69 -5.53 -12.14 -2.60
C TRP A 69 -4.79 -11.54 -3.80
N ASP A 70 -5.47 -10.75 -4.63
CA ASP A 70 -4.92 -10.06 -5.79
C ASP A 70 -4.21 -8.74 -5.43
N HIS A 71 -4.19 -8.37 -4.15
CA HIS A 71 -3.40 -7.24 -3.62
C HIS A 71 -2.24 -7.70 -2.74
N ILE A 72 -2.37 -8.86 -2.09
CA ILE A 72 -1.36 -9.38 -1.15
C ILE A 72 -0.58 -10.58 -1.70
N GLY A 73 -1.02 -11.18 -2.81
CA GLY A 73 -0.52 -12.47 -3.26
C GLY A 73 0.96 -12.44 -3.67
N GLY A 74 1.41 -11.36 -4.31
CA GLY A 74 2.82 -11.25 -4.69
C GLY A 74 3.78 -11.04 -3.52
N SER A 75 3.28 -10.64 -2.34
CA SER A 75 4.12 -10.47 -1.15
C SER A 75 4.80 -11.76 -0.67
N ILE A 76 4.32 -12.93 -1.11
CA ILE A 76 4.98 -14.23 -0.92
C ILE A 76 6.43 -14.21 -1.44
N TYR A 77 6.72 -13.41 -2.47
CA TYR A 77 8.07 -13.21 -3.01
C TYR A 77 9.09 -12.83 -1.91
N PHE A 78 8.72 -11.91 -1.00
CA PHE A 78 9.61 -11.47 0.07
C PHE A 78 9.91 -12.58 1.07
N ILE A 79 8.93 -13.45 1.34
CA ILE A 79 9.08 -14.59 2.23
C ILE A 79 10.01 -15.62 1.59
N ASP A 80 9.72 -16.02 0.36
CA ASP A 80 10.46 -17.06 -0.37
C ASP A 80 11.93 -16.68 -0.57
N LYS A 81 12.21 -15.40 -0.84
CA LYS A 81 13.58 -14.88 -1.02
C LYS A 81 14.23 -14.42 0.27
N GLY A 82 13.51 -14.41 1.40
CA GLY A 82 14.02 -13.94 2.69
C GLY A 82 14.33 -12.43 2.75
N ILE A 83 13.67 -11.62 1.92
CA ILE A 83 13.90 -10.17 1.79
C ILE A 83 13.12 -9.38 2.84
N LYS A 84 13.84 -8.80 3.80
CA LYS A 84 13.22 -7.99 4.85
C LYS A 84 12.79 -6.63 4.29
N THR A 85 11.51 -6.31 4.43
CA THR A 85 10.91 -5.00 4.12
C THR A 85 9.86 -4.67 5.16
N ASN A 86 9.62 -3.38 5.43
CA ASN A 86 8.59 -2.99 6.38
C ASN A 86 7.20 -3.16 5.77
N LEU A 87 6.32 -3.94 6.40
CA LEU A 87 4.94 -4.11 5.90
C LEU A 87 4.03 -3.11 6.60
N VAL A 88 3.38 -2.22 5.86
CA VAL A 88 2.41 -1.25 6.38
C VAL A 88 1.00 -1.69 5.97
N VAL A 89 0.20 -2.07 6.96
CA VAL A 89 -1.19 -2.48 6.79
C VAL A 89 -2.09 -1.66 7.70
N CYS A 90 -3.37 -1.55 7.35
CA CYS A 90 -4.33 -0.88 8.21
C CYS A 90 -4.57 -1.67 9.49
N GLU A 91 -4.55 -0.99 10.64
CA GLU A 91 -4.95 -1.60 11.90
C GLU A 91 -6.39 -2.13 11.83
N ASN A 92 -6.66 -3.19 12.58
CA ASN A 92 -7.97 -3.85 12.65
C ASN A 92 -8.48 -4.50 11.35
N THR A 93 -7.73 -4.43 10.24
CA THR A 93 -7.97 -5.29 9.07
C THR A 93 -7.77 -6.77 9.42
N ASP A 94 -8.34 -7.66 8.62
CA ASP A 94 -8.14 -9.10 8.80
C ASP A 94 -6.68 -9.49 8.61
N ILE A 95 -5.98 -8.87 7.65
CA ILE A 95 -4.53 -9.05 7.51
C ILE A 95 -3.79 -8.63 8.79
N TYR A 96 -4.08 -7.46 9.37
CA TYR A 96 -3.45 -7.04 10.63
C TYR A 96 -3.72 -8.01 11.78
N LYS A 97 -4.97 -8.48 11.92
CA LYS A 97 -5.35 -9.46 12.95
C LYS A 97 -4.59 -10.78 12.76
N ASP A 98 -4.49 -11.27 11.52
CA ASP A 98 -3.77 -12.50 11.21
C ASP A 98 -2.27 -12.36 11.46
N LEU A 99 -1.67 -11.22 11.10
CA LEU A 99 -0.29 -10.89 11.45
C LEU A 99 -0.06 -10.95 12.97
N LYS A 100 -0.95 -10.35 13.78
CA LYS A 100 -0.85 -10.36 15.25
C LYS A 100 -1.01 -11.75 15.87
N ARG A 101 -1.84 -12.62 15.28
CA ARG A 101 -2.07 -14.00 15.78
C ARG A 101 -0.88 -14.94 15.56
N LYS A 102 0.07 -14.61 14.67
CA LYS A 102 1.24 -15.46 14.31
C LYS A 102 0.85 -16.89 13.88
N SER A 103 -0.32 -17.03 13.27
CA SER A 103 -0.96 -18.31 12.98
C SER A 103 -0.23 -19.13 11.92
N ASN A 104 0.59 -18.50 11.07
CA ASN A 104 1.29 -19.14 9.97
C ASN A 104 2.67 -18.49 9.70
N ILE A 105 3.43 -19.05 8.76
CA ILE A 105 4.76 -18.52 8.40
C ILE A 105 4.71 -17.08 7.90
N TYR A 106 3.70 -16.74 7.08
CA TYR A 106 3.48 -15.41 6.55
C TYR A 106 3.35 -14.36 7.66
N SER A 107 2.44 -14.59 8.60
CA SER A 107 2.23 -13.71 9.75
C SER A 107 3.46 -13.56 10.63
N ARG A 108 4.21 -14.64 10.86
CA ARG A 108 5.46 -14.59 11.64
C ARG A 108 6.57 -13.82 10.93
N TYR A 109 6.64 -13.91 9.61
CA TYR A 109 7.61 -13.20 8.81
C TYR A 109 7.36 -11.69 8.90
N PHE A 110 6.17 -11.27 8.49
CA PHE A 110 5.82 -9.86 8.41
C PHE A 110 5.61 -9.20 9.76
N LEU A 111 5.23 -9.93 10.81
CA LEU A 111 5.14 -9.32 12.14
C LEU A 111 6.50 -8.83 12.65
N LYS A 112 7.62 -9.46 12.23
CA LYS A 112 8.96 -8.99 12.59
C LYS A 112 9.37 -7.72 11.84
N THR A 113 8.64 -7.37 10.78
CA THR A 113 8.91 -6.21 9.93
C THR A 113 7.75 -5.21 9.92
N LEU A 114 6.69 -5.46 10.69
CA LEU A 114 5.58 -4.54 10.85
C LEU A 114 6.06 -3.37 11.71
N PRO A 115 6.20 -2.15 11.15
CA PRO A 115 6.59 -1.00 11.94
C PRO A 115 5.48 -0.64 12.93
N THR A 116 5.87 -0.01 14.03
CA THR A 116 4.93 0.58 14.97
C THR A 116 4.23 1.79 14.33
N PHE A 117 3.04 2.11 14.84
CA PHE A 117 2.30 3.30 14.41
C PHE A 117 3.13 4.58 14.54
N GLU A 118 3.85 4.73 15.66
CA GLU A 118 4.72 5.90 15.91
C GLU A 118 5.90 5.96 14.93
N GLU A 119 6.48 4.83 14.54
CA GLU A 119 7.55 4.80 13.52
C GLU A 119 7.02 5.23 12.16
N VAL A 120 5.83 4.75 11.77
CA VAL A 120 5.17 5.12 10.52
C VAL A 120 4.81 6.61 10.53
N LYS A 121 4.23 7.11 11.63
CA LYS A 121 3.91 8.53 11.84
C LYS A 121 5.16 9.39 11.77
N LYS A 122 6.24 9.03 12.47
CA LYS A 122 7.50 9.79 12.45
C LYS A 122 8.16 9.78 11.08
N THR A 123 8.13 8.64 10.38
CA THR A 123 8.81 8.49 9.08
C THR A 123 8.13 9.34 8.02
N PHE A 124 6.80 9.24 7.91
CA PHE A 124 6.06 9.81 6.80
C PHE A 124 5.20 11.02 7.18
N ASN A 125 5.22 11.42 8.46
CA ASN A 125 4.32 12.41 9.05
C ASN A 125 2.84 12.05 8.79
N ILE A 126 2.50 10.77 9.01
CA ILE A 126 1.19 10.17 8.69
C ILE A 126 0.10 10.55 9.71
N TYR A 127 -1.11 10.78 9.18
CA TYR A 127 -2.34 10.82 9.96
C TYR A 127 -3.20 9.63 9.57
N TYR A 128 -3.56 8.76 10.52
CA TYR A 128 -4.58 7.75 10.31
C TYR A 128 -5.93 8.32 10.68
N SER A 129 -6.92 8.19 9.80
CA SER A 129 -8.31 8.48 10.13
C SER A 129 -9.00 7.15 10.45
N THR A 130 -8.87 6.71 11.69
CA THR A 130 -9.55 5.48 12.17
C THR A 130 -11.03 5.72 12.49
N ASN A 131 -11.50 6.98 12.55
CA ASN A 131 -12.89 7.38 12.71
C ASN A 131 -13.11 8.81 12.20
N LYS A 132 -14.31 9.10 11.66
CA LYS A 132 -14.73 10.44 11.23
C LYS A 132 -14.53 11.52 12.31
N ASP A 133 -14.58 11.13 13.59
CA ASP A 133 -14.44 12.04 14.73
C ASP A 133 -12.98 12.32 15.13
N GLN A 134 -12.00 11.65 14.50
CA GLN A 134 -10.57 11.80 14.75
C GLN A 134 -9.76 12.08 13.47
N VAL A 135 -10.41 12.57 12.41
CA VAL A 135 -9.67 13.21 11.32
C VAL A 135 -9.07 14.49 11.91
N GLU A 136 -7.86 14.41 12.44
CA GLU A 136 -7.03 15.60 12.63
C GLU A 136 -7.04 16.32 11.28
N LYS A 137 -7.53 17.58 11.28
CA LYS A 137 -7.61 18.45 10.10
C LYS A 137 -6.35 18.27 9.27
N ILE A 138 -6.48 18.15 7.95
CA ILE A 138 -5.31 18.22 7.06
C ILE A 138 -4.60 19.52 7.40
N GLU A 139 -3.43 19.41 8.01
CA GLU A 139 -2.57 20.57 8.16
C GLU A 139 -2.25 21.09 6.75
N LYS A 140 -2.33 22.42 6.59
CA LYS A 140 -2.10 23.12 5.32
C LYS A 140 -0.79 22.70 4.65
N ASP A 141 0.18 22.28 5.44
CA ASP A 141 1.44 21.67 5.00
C ASP A 141 1.29 20.15 4.92
N LEU A 142 0.63 19.69 3.85
CA LEU A 142 0.54 18.26 3.56
C LEU A 142 1.93 17.62 3.64
N PRO A 143 2.12 16.61 4.50
CA PRO A 143 3.35 15.84 4.52
C PRO A 143 3.57 15.17 3.17
N PHE A 144 4.81 14.81 2.87
CA PHE A 144 5.16 14.21 1.59
C PHE A 144 4.28 12.98 1.29
N LEU A 145 3.99 12.15 2.30
CA LEU A 145 3.15 10.97 2.19
C LEU A 145 2.10 10.95 3.31
N LYS A 146 0.84 10.65 2.98
CA LYS A 146 -0.25 10.47 3.96
C LYS A 146 -0.97 9.15 3.70
N ILE A 147 -1.19 8.34 4.74
CA ILE A 147 -2.11 7.20 4.65
C ILE A 147 -3.54 7.73 4.87
N LEU A 148 -4.48 7.27 4.07
CA LEU A 148 -5.89 7.61 4.18
C LEU A 148 -6.67 6.36 4.60
N GLY A 149 -7.52 6.48 5.62
CA GLY A 149 -8.26 5.36 6.21
C GLY A 149 -7.64 4.83 7.53
N PRO A 150 -8.03 3.61 7.97
CA PRO A 150 -8.91 2.65 7.28
C PRO A 150 -10.35 3.15 7.11
N TYR A 151 -10.89 3.02 5.90
CA TYR A 151 -12.29 3.32 5.62
C TYR A 151 -13.15 2.08 5.82
N LYS A 152 -14.13 2.16 6.74
CA LYS A 152 -15.08 1.07 6.95
C LYS A 152 -16.02 0.96 5.76
N ILE A 153 -16.08 -0.21 5.14
CA ILE A 153 -16.98 -0.48 4.02
C ILE A 153 -18.12 -1.39 4.53
N PRO A 154 -19.37 -0.89 4.59
CA PRO A 154 -20.50 -1.68 5.05
C PRO A 154 -20.78 -2.87 4.14
N PHE A 155 -21.13 -4.01 4.74
CA PHE A 155 -21.71 -5.17 4.05
C PHE A 155 -20.85 -5.79 2.93
N THR A 156 -19.51 -5.64 2.98
CA THR A 156 -18.59 -6.23 2.00
C THR A 156 -17.30 -6.73 2.63
N TYR A 157 -16.53 -7.51 1.85
CA TYR A 157 -15.18 -7.94 2.14
C TYR A 157 -14.24 -7.39 1.06
N PRO A 158 -13.19 -6.64 1.42
CA PRO A 158 -12.71 -6.32 2.77
C PRO A 158 -13.66 -5.34 3.48
N SER A 159 -13.67 -5.36 4.81
CA SER A 159 -14.45 -4.40 5.61
C SER A 159 -13.70 -3.09 5.88
N LEU A 160 -12.40 -3.03 5.55
CA LEU A 160 -11.52 -1.89 5.72
C LEU A 160 -10.54 -1.79 4.55
N GLU A 161 -10.29 -0.57 4.09
CA GLU A 161 -9.31 -0.27 3.03
C GLU A 161 -8.55 1.02 3.35
N GLN A 162 -7.27 1.09 2.97
CA GLN A 162 -6.47 2.31 2.96
C GLN A 162 -6.04 2.72 1.56
N ALA A 163 -5.80 4.01 1.42
CA ALA A 163 -5.13 4.63 0.29
C ALA A 163 -3.85 5.36 0.76
N ILE A 164 -2.99 5.73 -0.18
CA ILE A 164 -1.88 6.66 0.08
C ILE A 164 -2.05 7.91 -0.78
N LEU A 165 -1.89 9.07 -0.15
CA LEU A 165 -1.82 10.36 -0.80
C LEU A 165 -0.34 10.81 -0.84
N LEU A 166 0.15 11.16 -2.03
CA LEU A 166 1.51 11.63 -2.27
C LEU A 166 1.48 13.05 -2.83
N LYS A 167 2.28 13.95 -2.27
CA LYS A 167 2.46 15.31 -2.81
C LYS A 167 3.63 15.34 -3.79
N THR A 168 3.34 15.25 -5.08
CA THR A 168 4.38 15.24 -6.12
C THR A 168 4.55 16.63 -6.75
N GLN A 169 5.60 16.81 -7.56
CA GLN A 169 5.84 18.07 -8.29
C GLN A 169 4.74 18.41 -9.31
N ILE A 170 3.99 17.41 -9.80
CA ILE A 170 2.91 17.58 -10.78
C ILE A 170 1.52 17.65 -10.13
N GLY A 171 1.45 17.55 -8.81
CA GLY A 171 0.20 17.58 -8.05
C GLY A 171 0.05 16.43 -7.06
N LEU A 172 -1.17 16.28 -6.55
CA LEU A 172 -1.52 15.21 -5.63
C LEU A 172 -1.78 13.91 -6.40
N VAL A 173 -1.13 12.84 -5.96
CA VAL A 173 -1.37 11.48 -6.45
C VAL A 173 -2.02 10.68 -5.34
N VAL A 174 -3.12 10.00 -5.66
CA VAL A 174 -3.85 9.14 -4.73
C VAL A 174 -3.73 7.70 -5.24
N LEU A 175 -3.09 6.84 -4.45
CA LEU A 175 -2.93 5.43 -4.73
C LEU A 175 -3.95 4.63 -3.93
N VAL A 176 -4.72 3.82 -4.63
CA VAL A 176 -5.85 3.04 -4.12
C VAL A 176 -5.76 1.61 -4.64
N GLY A 177 -6.32 0.67 -3.87
CA GLY A 177 -6.56 -0.69 -4.36
C GLY A 177 -7.87 -0.73 -5.15
N CYS A 178 -8.73 -1.70 -4.84
CA CYS A 178 -10.07 -1.82 -5.44
C CYS A 178 -10.98 -0.61 -5.24
N SER A 179 -10.68 0.29 -4.30
CA SER A 179 -11.48 1.50 -4.03
C SER A 179 -12.91 1.16 -3.58
N HIS A 180 -13.08 0.17 -2.72
CA HIS A 180 -14.39 -0.26 -2.21
C HIS A 180 -15.14 0.87 -1.47
N PHE A 181 -14.39 1.81 -0.87
CA PHE A 181 -14.95 3.01 -0.26
C PHE A 181 -15.55 3.98 -1.29
N GLY A 182 -15.20 3.84 -2.57
CA GLY A 182 -15.60 4.72 -3.66
C GLY A 182 -14.63 5.89 -3.83
N MET A 183 -14.19 6.12 -5.07
CA MET A 183 -13.26 7.20 -5.40
C MET A 183 -13.83 8.57 -5.06
N ASP A 184 -15.13 8.80 -5.31
CA ASP A 184 -15.78 10.06 -5.00
C ASP A 184 -15.77 10.37 -3.49
N ASN A 185 -15.99 9.35 -2.65
CA ASN A 185 -15.94 9.49 -1.20
C ASN A 185 -14.51 9.78 -0.73
N LEU A 186 -13.51 9.10 -1.31
CA LEU A 186 -12.11 9.32 -0.98
C LEU A 186 -11.67 10.74 -1.35
N VAL A 187 -12.03 11.21 -2.56
CA VAL A 187 -11.72 12.57 -3.01
C VAL A 187 -12.44 13.59 -2.13
N LYS A 188 -13.71 13.35 -1.79
CA LYS A 188 -14.47 14.21 -0.89
C LYS A 188 -13.79 14.34 0.48
N GLU A 189 -13.38 13.22 1.08
CA GLU A 189 -12.60 13.24 2.34
C GLU A 189 -11.31 14.05 2.19
N ILE A 190 -10.55 13.88 1.11
CA ILE A 190 -9.31 14.65 0.86
C ILE A 190 -9.58 16.15 0.71
N VAL A 191 -10.66 16.53 0.03
CA VAL A 191 -11.01 17.93 -0.21
C VAL A 191 -11.58 18.60 1.03
N GLU A 192 -12.48 17.93 1.74
CA GLU A 192 -13.19 18.45 2.92
C GLU A 192 -12.32 18.50 4.18
N SER A 193 -11.25 17.71 4.23
CA SER A 193 -10.34 17.75 5.38
C SER A 193 -9.30 18.88 5.32
N LYS A 194 -9.29 19.72 4.27
CA LYS A 194 -8.52 20.98 4.18
C LYS A 194 -9.03 22.07 5.13
#